data_AF-A0A211ZPT5-F1
#
_entry.id   AF-A0A211ZPT5-F1
#
_cell.length_a   1.000
_cell.length_b   1.000
_cell.length_c   1.000
_cell.angle_alpha   90.00
_cell.angle_beta   90.00
_cell.angle_gamma   90.00
#
_symmetry.space_group_name_H-M   'P 1'
#
loop_
_entity.id
_entity.type
_entity.pdbx_description
1 polymer ?
#
loop_
_entity_poly.entity_id
_entity_poly.type
_entity_poly.pdbx_seq_one_letter_code
_entity_poly.pdbx_strand_id
1 'polypeptide(L)'
;MAEDTDRRNRLARAKAALAIDASPASWARIDSGYEALCVDLVSEWVLGERRHESQGQQAEAWIARFYDDLHSDEQPDPARIYARFQLGLPRAQYLARLLRARRSAQWRAAARIELRRVLESAEARAHAAATADPRQDQTLRFDLSLSRGAYDELVTLYDSVAAAVTNSDRPAPPARKPSSPTLTWFSITAETILVLLDALRREDLR
;
A
#
# COMPACT_ATOMS: atom_id res chain seq x y z
N MET A 1 43.45 -8.87 1.91
CA MET A 1 43.02 -7.50 1.54
C MET A 1 42.10 -7.46 0.32
N ALA A 2 42.45 -8.11 -0.80
CA ALA A 2 41.61 -8.10 -2.01
C ALA A 2 40.24 -8.81 -1.82
N GLU A 3 40.22 -9.95 -1.13
CA GLU A 3 39.00 -10.71 -0.83
C GLU A 3 38.01 -9.96 0.07
N ASP A 4 38.54 -9.21 1.03
CA ASP A 4 37.73 -8.39 1.94
C ASP A 4 37.18 -7.11 1.26
N THR A 5 37.88 -6.62 0.23
CA THR A 5 37.35 -5.56 -0.65
C THR A 5 36.25 -6.09 -1.56
N ASP A 6 36.42 -7.28 -2.15
CA ASP A 6 35.39 -7.86 -3.01
C ASP A 6 34.11 -8.20 -2.23
N ARG A 7 34.24 -8.77 -1.02
CA ARG A 7 33.11 -8.99 -0.11
C ARG A 7 32.34 -7.69 0.18
N ARG A 8 33.05 -6.63 0.55
CA ARG A 8 32.45 -5.30 0.80
C ARG A 8 31.76 -4.74 -0.43
N ASN A 9 32.35 -4.91 -1.61
CA ASN A 9 31.75 -4.46 -2.87
C ASN A 9 30.46 -5.23 -3.21
N ARG A 10 30.44 -6.56 -3.05
CA ARG A 10 29.23 -7.36 -3.27
C ARG A 10 28.12 -6.97 -2.30
N LEU A 11 28.47 -6.80 -1.03
CA LEU A 11 27.53 -6.35 0.01
C LEU A 11 26.94 -4.98 -0.31
N ALA A 12 27.77 -4.01 -0.66
CA ALA A 12 27.33 -2.67 -1.03
C ALA A 12 26.38 -2.69 -2.24
N ARG A 13 26.69 -3.50 -3.26
CA ARG A 13 25.83 -3.66 -4.44
C ARG A 13 24.50 -4.32 -4.11
N ALA A 14 24.48 -5.33 -3.24
CA ALA A 14 23.24 -6.00 -2.83
C ALA A 14 22.34 -5.06 -2.02
N LYS A 15 22.91 -4.33 -1.05
CA LYS A 15 22.21 -3.29 -0.30
C LYS A 15 21.66 -2.19 -1.23
N ALA A 16 22.46 -1.74 -2.20
CA ALA A 16 22.03 -0.74 -3.19
C ALA A 16 20.89 -1.24 -4.08
N ALA A 17 20.92 -2.51 -4.50
CA ALA A 17 19.82 -3.10 -5.29
C ALA A 17 18.51 -3.15 -4.49
N LEU A 18 18.57 -3.54 -3.20
CA LEU A 18 17.40 -3.53 -2.32
C LEU A 18 16.91 -2.10 -2.04
N ALA A 19 17.81 -1.12 -2.01
CA ALA A 19 17.48 0.27 -1.74
C ALA A 19 16.82 1.01 -2.92
N ILE A 20 16.64 0.38 -4.09
CA ILE A 20 15.93 0.99 -5.23
C ILE A 20 14.51 1.39 -4.80
N ASP A 21 14.21 2.70 -4.90
CA ASP A 21 12.95 3.33 -4.48
C ASP A 21 12.52 2.98 -3.03
N ALA A 22 13.50 2.73 -2.15
CA ALA A 22 13.23 2.42 -0.76
C ALA A 22 12.87 3.67 0.04
N SER A 23 11.99 3.52 1.02
CA SER A 23 11.74 4.56 2.01
C SER A 23 12.97 4.79 2.89
N PRO A 24 13.09 5.95 3.57
CA PRO A 24 14.16 6.17 4.53
C PRO A 24 14.20 5.12 5.65
N ALA A 25 13.02 4.64 6.09
CA ALA A 25 12.91 3.59 7.12
C ALA A 25 13.43 2.24 6.59
N SER A 26 13.03 1.86 5.38
CA SER A 26 13.57 0.66 4.72
C SER A 26 15.07 0.75 4.52
N TRP A 27 15.60 1.91 4.13
CA TRP A 27 17.03 2.12 3.96
C TRP A 27 17.80 1.82 5.25
N ALA A 28 17.33 2.34 6.39
CA ALA A 28 17.93 2.07 7.70
C ALA A 28 17.86 0.58 8.07
N ARG A 29 16.75 -0.12 7.76
CA ARG A 29 16.63 -1.56 8.00
C ARG A 29 17.53 -2.38 7.08
N ILE A 30 17.67 -1.99 5.82
CA ILE A 30 18.59 -2.65 4.88
C ILE A 30 20.03 -2.51 5.39
N ASP A 31 20.42 -1.31 5.81
CA ASP A 31 21.79 -1.09 6.23
C ASP A 31 22.15 -1.88 7.50
N SER A 32 21.24 -1.91 8.48
CA SER A 32 21.45 -2.59 9.76
C SER A 32 21.13 -4.10 9.77
N GLY A 33 20.17 -4.54 8.94
CA GLY A 33 19.56 -5.86 9.05
C GLY A 33 19.85 -6.83 7.91
N TYR A 34 20.34 -6.36 6.75
CA TYR A 34 20.54 -7.22 5.57
C TYR A 34 21.45 -8.42 5.85
N GLU A 35 22.59 -8.21 6.51
CA GLU A 35 23.58 -9.27 6.76
C GLU A 35 23.04 -10.34 7.71
N ALA A 36 22.38 -9.92 8.80
CA ALA A 36 21.76 -10.83 9.75
C ALA A 36 20.68 -11.68 9.07
N LEU A 37 19.81 -11.04 8.27
CA LEU A 37 18.81 -11.75 7.48
C LEU A 37 19.43 -12.76 6.51
N CYS A 38 20.50 -12.40 5.80
CA CYS A 38 21.19 -13.35 4.92
C CYS A 38 21.73 -14.56 5.69
N VAL A 39 22.30 -14.36 6.88
CA VAL A 39 22.78 -15.45 7.74
C VAL A 39 21.63 -16.36 8.14
N ASP A 40 20.48 -15.81 8.56
CA ASP A 40 19.30 -16.60 8.91
C ASP A 40 18.83 -17.45 7.72
N LEU A 41 18.62 -16.83 6.55
CA LEU A 41 18.09 -17.51 5.37
C LEU A 41 19.01 -18.64 4.89
N VAL A 42 20.33 -18.39 4.85
CA VAL A 42 21.31 -19.41 4.46
C VAL A 42 21.39 -20.51 5.52
N SER A 43 21.31 -20.17 6.81
CA SER A 43 21.30 -21.16 7.89
C SER A 43 20.07 -22.06 7.80
N GLU A 44 18.88 -21.50 7.59
CA GLU A 44 17.64 -22.26 7.35
C GLU A 44 17.78 -23.24 6.16
N TRP A 45 18.43 -22.80 5.07
CA TRP A 45 18.71 -23.66 3.91
C TRP A 45 19.64 -24.82 4.28
N VAL A 46 20.76 -24.53 4.94
CA VAL A 46 21.76 -25.54 5.32
C VAL A 46 21.19 -26.55 6.29
N LEU A 47 20.34 -26.11 7.22
CA LEU A 47 19.64 -26.98 8.16
C LEU A 47 18.56 -27.84 7.50
N GLY A 48 18.23 -27.58 6.23
CA GLY A 48 17.31 -28.40 5.45
C GLY A 48 15.92 -28.42 6.05
N GLU A 49 15.49 -27.32 6.69
CA GLU A 49 14.14 -27.21 7.22
C GLU A 49 13.15 -27.43 6.06
N ARG A 50 12.46 -28.58 6.06
CA ARG A 50 11.57 -29.05 4.98
C ARG A 50 10.27 -28.22 4.90
N ARG A 51 10.40 -26.91 4.76
CA ARG A 51 9.29 -25.96 4.65
C ARG A 51 8.87 -25.72 3.20
N HIS A 52 9.72 -26.09 2.23
CA HIS A 52 9.52 -25.78 0.81
C HIS A 52 9.70 -27.03 -0.05
N GLU A 53 8.75 -27.27 -0.93
CA GLU A 53 8.72 -28.40 -1.86
C GLU A 53 9.56 -28.15 -3.11
N SER A 54 9.91 -26.88 -3.37
CA SER A 54 10.74 -26.50 -4.51
C SER A 54 11.63 -25.29 -4.21
N GLN A 55 12.71 -25.16 -4.98
CA GLN A 55 13.57 -23.97 -4.97
C GLN A 55 12.79 -22.69 -5.30
N GLY A 56 11.73 -22.80 -6.11
CA GLY A 56 10.83 -21.69 -6.42
C GLY A 56 10.09 -21.18 -5.19
N GLN A 57 9.47 -22.08 -4.42
CA GLN A 57 8.78 -21.74 -3.16
C GLN A 57 9.76 -21.16 -2.13
N GLN A 58 10.99 -21.68 -2.08
CA GLN A 58 12.01 -21.17 -1.17
C GLN A 58 12.44 -19.74 -1.52
N ALA A 59 12.69 -19.46 -2.80
CA ALA A 59 13.01 -18.11 -3.25
C ALA A 59 11.87 -17.12 -2.95
N GLU A 60 10.61 -17.55 -3.11
CA GLU A 60 9.44 -16.74 -2.78
C GLU A 60 9.34 -16.46 -1.28
N ALA A 61 9.60 -17.47 -0.44
CA ALA A 61 9.63 -17.30 1.02
C ALA A 61 10.75 -16.35 1.48
N TRP A 62 11.92 -16.44 0.86
CA TRP A 62 13.03 -15.53 1.14
C TRP A 62 12.72 -14.10 0.75
N ILE A 63 12.16 -13.87 -0.45
CA ILE A 63 11.73 -12.53 -0.87
C ILE A 63 10.64 -12.00 0.07
N ALA A 64 9.73 -12.86 0.53
CA ALA A 64 8.75 -12.48 1.53
C ALA A 64 9.41 -12.02 2.83
N ARG A 65 10.46 -12.71 3.31
CA ARG A 65 11.24 -12.26 4.47
C ARG A 65 11.97 -10.94 4.24
N PHE A 66 12.55 -10.72 3.05
CA PHE A 66 13.14 -9.42 2.72
C PHE A 66 12.12 -8.29 2.78
N TYR A 67 10.90 -8.51 2.28
CA TYR A 67 9.83 -7.53 2.42
C TYR A 67 9.35 -7.38 3.86
N ASP A 68 9.25 -8.49 4.57
CA ASP A 68 8.72 -8.52 5.92
C ASP A 68 9.64 -7.82 6.93
N ASP A 69 10.95 -7.99 6.78
CA ASP A 69 11.97 -7.55 7.73
C ASP A 69 12.60 -6.22 7.30
N LEU A 70 12.85 -6.02 5.98
CA LEU A 70 13.54 -4.84 5.49
C LEU A 70 12.59 -3.76 4.94
N HIS A 71 11.52 -4.17 4.24
CA HIS A 71 10.58 -3.25 3.56
C HIS A 71 9.18 -3.21 4.19
N SER A 72 9.10 -3.37 5.51
CA SER A 72 7.84 -3.61 6.21
C SER A 72 6.83 -2.46 6.13
N ASP A 73 7.28 -1.24 5.83
CA ASP A 73 6.48 -0.03 5.66
C ASP A 73 6.09 0.25 4.21
N GLU A 74 6.59 -0.52 3.25
CA GLU A 74 6.33 -0.31 1.83
C GLU A 74 5.34 -1.33 1.29
N GLN A 75 4.26 -0.84 0.66
CA GLN A 75 3.36 -1.74 -0.03
C GLN A 75 4.14 -2.47 -1.16
N PRO A 76 4.06 -3.80 -1.26
CA PRO A 76 4.72 -4.56 -2.32
C PRO A 76 4.27 -4.05 -3.69
N ASP A 77 5.21 -3.67 -4.54
CA ASP A 77 4.95 -3.12 -5.88
C ASP A 77 5.69 -3.94 -6.96
N PRO A 78 5.02 -4.34 -8.06
CA PRO A 78 5.67 -5.16 -9.08
C PRO A 78 6.91 -4.52 -9.72
N ALA A 79 6.92 -3.19 -9.92
CA ALA A 79 8.06 -2.51 -10.53
C ALA A 79 9.25 -2.47 -9.56
N ARG A 80 9.00 -2.23 -8.27
CA ARG A 80 10.04 -2.31 -7.23
C ARG A 80 10.58 -3.73 -7.08
N ILE A 81 9.71 -4.75 -7.05
CA ILE A 81 10.14 -6.16 -6.95
C ILE A 81 10.99 -6.54 -8.17
N TYR A 82 10.55 -6.14 -9.38
CA TYR A 82 11.31 -6.33 -10.61
C TYR A 82 12.71 -5.70 -10.50
N ALA A 83 12.80 -4.45 -10.07
CA ALA A 83 14.08 -3.72 -10.00
C ALA A 83 15.02 -4.27 -8.91
N ARG A 84 14.48 -4.59 -7.72
CA ARG A 84 15.26 -5.04 -6.56
C ARG A 84 15.79 -6.46 -6.72
N PHE A 85 14.98 -7.36 -7.26
CA PHE A 85 15.29 -8.79 -7.33
C PHE A 85 15.60 -9.31 -8.73
N GLN A 86 15.54 -8.44 -9.75
CA GLN A 86 15.81 -8.78 -11.16
C GLN A 86 14.95 -9.96 -11.66
N LEU A 87 13.71 -10.03 -11.17
CA LEU A 87 12.75 -11.05 -11.57
C LEU A 87 11.98 -10.60 -12.80
N GLY A 88 11.60 -11.54 -13.68
CA GLY A 88 10.70 -11.23 -14.78
C GLY A 88 9.38 -10.61 -14.29
N LEU A 89 8.85 -9.63 -15.02
CA LEU A 89 7.67 -8.86 -14.64
C LEU A 89 6.46 -9.72 -14.22
N PRO A 90 6.11 -10.84 -14.90
CA PRO A 90 5.02 -11.70 -14.46
C PRO A 90 5.22 -12.27 -13.06
N ARG A 91 6.47 -12.65 -12.72
CA ARG A 91 6.80 -13.19 -11.39
C ARG A 91 6.77 -12.10 -10.33
N ALA A 92 7.24 -10.89 -10.66
CA ALA A 92 7.15 -9.74 -9.77
C ALA A 92 5.69 -9.34 -9.48
N GLN A 93 4.81 -9.40 -10.48
CA GLN A 93 3.36 -9.20 -10.30
C GLN A 93 2.72 -10.25 -9.40
N TYR A 94 3.07 -11.53 -9.62
CA TYR A 94 2.62 -12.63 -8.77
C TYR A 94 3.04 -12.42 -7.31
N LEU A 95 4.32 -12.12 -7.07
CA LEU A 95 4.86 -11.87 -5.74
C LEU A 95 4.21 -10.66 -5.06
N ALA A 96 4.04 -9.54 -5.77
CA ALA A 96 3.38 -8.37 -5.21
C ALA A 96 1.95 -8.71 -4.70
N ARG A 97 1.20 -9.51 -5.48
CA ARG A 97 -0.13 -9.96 -5.08
C ARG A 97 -0.09 -10.87 -3.85
N LEU A 98 0.84 -11.82 -3.82
CA LEU A 98 1.01 -12.74 -2.69
C LEU A 98 1.38 -12.00 -1.39
N LEU A 99 2.34 -11.09 -1.46
CA LEU A 99 2.82 -10.32 -0.31
C LEU A 99 1.76 -9.36 0.23
N ARG A 100 0.98 -8.73 -0.65
CA ARG A 100 -0.18 -7.92 -0.24
C ARG A 100 -1.24 -8.76 0.47
N ALA A 101 -1.51 -9.96 -0.01
CA ALA A 101 -2.50 -10.85 0.61
C ALA A 101 -2.05 -11.29 2.01
N ARG A 102 -0.76 -11.61 2.19
CA ARG A 102 -0.18 -12.05 3.47
C ARG A 102 -0.27 -11.00 4.58
N ARG A 103 -0.20 -9.72 4.23
CA ARG A 103 -0.32 -8.58 5.16
C ARG A 103 -1.56 -7.74 4.90
N SER A 104 -2.66 -8.39 4.49
CA SER A 104 -3.90 -7.70 4.09
C SER A 104 -4.40 -6.73 5.16
N ALA A 105 -4.44 -7.14 6.43
CA ALA A 105 -4.86 -6.27 7.53
C ALA A 105 -4.00 -4.99 7.65
N GLN A 106 -2.68 -5.13 7.61
CA GLN A 106 -1.76 -3.98 7.65
C GLN A 106 -1.99 -3.03 6.47
N TRP A 107 -2.12 -3.57 5.25
CA TRP A 107 -2.31 -2.74 4.07
C TRP A 107 -3.68 -2.09 4.01
N ARG A 108 -4.72 -2.75 4.54
CA ARG A 108 -6.04 -2.13 4.71
C ARG A 108 -6.00 -1.01 5.73
N ALA A 109 -5.29 -1.17 6.85
CA ALA A 109 -5.09 -0.10 7.81
C ALA A 109 -4.36 1.11 7.19
N ALA A 110 -3.26 0.88 6.46
CA ALA A 110 -2.54 1.95 5.76
C ALA A 110 -3.41 2.64 4.69
N ALA A 111 -4.19 1.87 3.94
CA ALA A 111 -5.14 2.38 2.95
C ALA A 111 -6.23 3.26 3.59
N ARG A 112 -6.73 2.88 4.77
CA ARG A 112 -7.69 3.70 5.55
C ARG A 112 -7.08 5.00 6.06
N ILE A 113 -5.83 4.97 6.54
CA ILE A 113 -5.11 6.18 6.96
C ILE A 113 -4.95 7.14 5.78
N GLU A 114 -4.56 6.63 4.61
CA GLU A 114 -4.46 7.43 3.39
C GLU A 114 -5.81 8.03 2.99
N LEU A 115 -6.86 7.20 2.95
CA LEU A 115 -8.22 7.63 2.65
C LEU A 115 -8.67 8.78 3.56
N ARG A 116 -8.51 8.60 4.87
CA ARG A 116 -8.85 9.62 5.88
C ARG A 116 -8.12 10.92 5.59
N ARG A 117 -6.79 10.88 5.46
CA ARG A 117 -5.96 12.06 5.20
C ARG A 117 -6.41 12.82 3.95
N VAL A 118 -6.75 12.11 2.88
CA VAL A 118 -7.20 12.74 1.63
C VAL A 118 -8.58 13.39 1.81
N LEU A 119 -9.51 12.71 2.49
CA LEU A 119 -10.83 13.30 2.77
C LEU A 119 -10.74 14.51 3.71
N GLU A 120 -9.92 14.43 4.78
CA GLU A 120 -9.68 15.55 5.70
C GLU A 120 -9.08 16.77 4.99
N SER A 121 -8.19 16.55 4.01
CA SER A 121 -7.65 17.64 3.19
C SER A 121 -8.71 18.37 2.34
N ALA A 122 -9.88 17.74 2.14
CA ALA A 122 -11.01 18.30 1.41
C ALA A 122 -12.14 18.80 2.32
N GLU A 123 -12.10 18.54 3.63
CA GLU A 123 -13.19 18.80 4.57
C GLU A 123 -13.61 20.28 4.61
N ALA A 124 -12.66 21.20 4.77
CA ALA A 124 -12.96 22.63 4.84
C ALA A 124 -13.62 23.14 3.55
N ARG A 125 -13.20 22.63 2.39
CA ARG A 125 -13.79 22.98 1.09
C ARG A 125 -15.19 22.37 0.93
N ALA A 126 -15.40 21.17 1.44
CA ALA A 126 -16.71 20.52 1.45
C ALA A 126 -17.70 21.27 2.36
N HIS A 127 -17.29 21.70 3.56
CA HIS A 127 -18.13 22.53 4.43
C HIS A 127 -18.47 23.88 3.81
N ALA A 128 -17.49 24.56 3.19
CA ALA A 128 -17.75 25.82 2.51
C ALA A 128 -18.79 25.67 1.38
N ALA A 129 -18.70 24.59 0.60
CA ALA A 129 -19.66 24.28 -0.46
C ALA A 129 -21.08 24.03 0.11
N ALA A 130 -21.20 23.29 1.22
CA ALA A 130 -22.47 23.02 1.87
C ALA A 130 -23.17 24.30 2.40
N THR A 131 -22.39 25.30 2.82
CA THR A 131 -22.93 26.57 3.33
C THR A 131 -23.30 27.59 2.25
N ALA A 132 -22.73 27.50 1.05
CA ALA A 132 -22.85 28.53 0.02
C ALA A 132 -24.18 28.48 -0.74
N ASP A 133 -24.68 27.29 -1.10
CA ASP A 133 -26.01 27.09 -1.67
C ASP A 133 -26.41 25.59 -1.53
N PRO A 134 -27.45 25.26 -0.75
CA PRO A 134 -27.91 23.87 -0.56
C PRO A 134 -28.28 23.16 -1.87
N ARG A 135 -28.62 23.89 -2.93
CA ARG A 135 -28.92 23.31 -4.25
C ARG A 135 -27.65 23.01 -5.07
N GLN A 136 -26.53 23.69 -4.80
CA GLN A 136 -25.24 23.42 -5.44
C GLN A 136 -24.42 22.34 -4.72
N ASP A 137 -24.71 22.09 -3.44
CA ASP A 137 -24.00 21.11 -2.59
C ASP A 137 -23.99 19.69 -3.21
N GLN A 138 -25.10 19.28 -3.82
CA GLN A 138 -25.22 17.96 -4.48
C GLN A 138 -24.56 17.89 -5.87
N THR A 139 -24.22 19.04 -6.48
CA THR A 139 -23.65 19.09 -7.84
C THR A 139 -22.17 19.42 -7.87
N LEU A 140 -21.64 20.11 -6.85
CA LEU A 140 -20.22 20.43 -6.77
C LEU A 140 -19.42 19.16 -6.47
N ARG A 141 -18.55 18.76 -7.42
CA ARG A 141 -17.67 17.61 -7.26
C ARG A 141 -16.21 18.02 -7.14
N PHE A 142 -15.49 17.33 -6.25
CA PHE A 142 -14.08 17.49 -5.99
C PHE A 142 -13.31 16.36 -6.64
N ASP A 143 -12.22 16.71 -7.31
CA ASP A 143 -11.30 15.73 -7.86
C ASP A 143 -10.20 15.41 -6.86
N LEU A 144 -10.13 14.15 -6.48
CA LEU A 144 -9.19 13.61 -5.50
C LEU A 144 -8.46 12.41 -6.12
N SER A 145 -7.33 12.06 -5.51
CA SER A 145 -6.58 10.87 -5.88
C SER A 145 -6.18 10.06 -4.66
N LEU A 146 -6.16 8.74 -4.85
CA LEU A 146 -5.81 7.75 -3.85
C LEU A 146 -4.95 6.66 -4.49
N SER A 147 -4.13 5.98 -3.69
CA SER A 147 -3.58 4.69 -4.07
C SER A 147 -4.72 3.71 -4.40
N ARG A 148 -4.42 2.70 -5.21
CA ARG A 148 -5.42 1.69 -5.57
C ARG A 148 -6.05 1.01 -4.34
N GLY A 149 -5.24 0.68 -3.33
CA GLY A 149 -5.74 0.08 -2.09
C GLY A 149 -6.65 1.02 -1.30
N ALA A 150 -6.30 2.30 -1.21
CA ALA A 150 -7.15 3.29 -0.54
C ALA A 150 -8.45 3.58 -1.31
N TYR A 151 -8.44 3.49 -2.64
CA TYR A 151 -9.67 3.54 -3.43
C TYR A 151 -10.58 2.32 -3.22
N ASP A 152 -10.02 1.11 -3.08
CA ASP A 152 -10.81 -0.08 -2.76
C ASP A 152 -11.47 0.05 -1.37
N GLU A 153 -10.77 0.65 -0.39
CA GLU A 153 -11.37 1.00 0.91
C GLU A 153 -12.43 2.10 0.82
N LEU A 154 -12.25 3.11 -0.04
CA LEU A 154 -13.26 4.14 -0.31
C LEU A 154 -14.57 3.50 -0.81
N VAL A 155 -14.48 2.60 -1.79
CA VAL A 155 -15.66 1.90 -2.33
C VAL A 155 -16.34 1.08 -1.24
N THR A 156 -15.56 0.33 -0.46
CA THR A 156 -16.08 -0.49 0.64
C THR A 156 -16.82 0.37 1.69
N LEU A 157 -16.22 1.50 2.08
CA LEU A 157 -16.82 2.45 3.03
C LEU A 157 -18.09 3.10 2.46
N TYR A 158 -18.06 3.50 1.18
CA TYR A 158 -19.24 4.06 0.54
C TYR A 158 -20.38 3.06 0.47
N ASP A 159 -20.10 1.81 0.12
CA ASP A 159 -21.13 0.76 0.05
C ASP A 159 -21.74 0.47 1.43
N SER A 160 -20.94 0.51 2.50
CA SER A 160 -21.46 0.32 3.86
C SER A 160 -22.36 1.48 4.32
N VAL A 161 -21.97 2.72 4.05
CA VAL A 161 -22.77 3.92 4.32
C VAL A 161 -24.06 3.91 3.50
N ALA A 162 -23.94 3.64 2.19
CA ALA A 162 -25.07 3.62 1.28
C ALA A 162 -26.08 2.52 1.61
N ALA A 163 -25.63 1.39 2.16
CA ALA A 163 -26.51 0.31 2.61
C ALA A 163 -27.27 0.64 3.91
N ALA A 164 -26.78 1.60 4.71
CA ALA A 164 -27.38 1.98 5.98
C ALA A 164 -28.51 3.01 5.86
N VAL A 165 -28.74 3.56 4.66
CA VAL A 165 -29.71 4.64 4.40
C VAL A 165 -30.74 4.24 3.34
N THR A 166 -31.90 4.89 3.35
CA THR A 166 -32.92 4.76 2.31
C THR A 166 -32.49 5.46 1.02
N ASN A 167 -33.02 5.02 -0.14
CA ASN A 167 -32.61 5.53 -1.46
C ASN A 167 -32.68 7.06 -1.62
N SER A 168 -33.58 7.75 -0.90
CA SER A 168 -33.69 9.21 -0.91
C SER A 168 -32.54 9.94 -0.21
N ASP A 169 -31.88 9.28 0.75
CA ASP A 169 -30.83 9.86 1.60
C ASP A 169 -29.45 9.28 1.24
N ARG A 170 -29.36 8.55 0.12
CA ARG A 170 -28.13 7.91 -0.33
C ARG A 170 -27.19 8.98 -0.91
N PRO A 171 -25.97 9.13 -0.36
CA PRO A 171 -24.99 10.07 -0.91
C PRO A 171 -24.59 9.65 -2.33
N ALA A 172 -24.19 10.62 -3.16
CA ALA A 172 -23.80 10.35 -4.54
C ALA A 172 -22.50 9.50 -4.60
N PRO A 173 -22.43 8.47 -5.45
CA PRO A 173 -21.25 7.61 -5.50
C PRO A 173 -19.99 8.35 -5.98
N PRO A 174 -18.80 7.99 -5.46
CA PRO A 174 -17.53 8.40 -6.06
C PRO A 174 -17.44 7.94 -7.53
N ALA A 175 -17.13 8.86 -8.43
CA ALA A 175 -17.04 8.60 -9.86
C ALA A 175 -15.58 8.44 -10.28
N ARG A 176 -15.20 7.24 -10.70
CA ARG A 176 -13.83 6.94 -11.13
C ARG A 176 -13.46 7.71 -12.41
N LYS A 177 -12.22 8.20 -12.46
CA LYS A 177 -11.61 8.91 -13.61
C LYS A 177 -10.46 8.09 -14.22
N PRO A 178 -9.97 8.44 -15.42
CA PRO A 178 -8.77 7.83 -15.98
C PRO A 178 -7.62 7.84 -14.97
N SER A 179 -7.02 6.66 -14.76
CA SER A 179 -6.15 6.36 -13.62
C SER A 179 -4.92 5.60 -14.09
N SER A 180 -3.84 5.67 -13.32
CA SER A 180 -2.63 4.86 -13.55
C SER A 180 -2.72 3.53 -12.77
N PRO A 181 -1.81 2.58 -13.00
CA PRO A 181 -1.77 1.34 -12.22
C PRO A 181 -1.58 1.53 -10.71
N THR A 182 -0.95 2.64 -10.31
CA THR A 182 -0.59 2.95 -8.92
C THR A 182 -1.51 3.99 -8.27
N LEU A 183 -2.13 4.87 -9.05
CA LEU A 183 -2.93 6.00 -8.59
C LEU A 183 -4.31 5.99 -9.24
N THR A 184 -5.35 6.06 -8.42
CA THR A 184 -6.75 6.16 -8.85
C THR A 184 -7.27 7.57 -8.65
N TRP A 185 -7.66 8.23 -9.73
CA TRP A 185 -8.36 9.51 -9.71
C TRP A 185 -9.87 9.27 -9.64
N PHE A 186 -10.56 10.10 -8.86
CA PHE A 186 -12.01 10.06 -8.75
C PHE A 186 -12.59 11.43 -8.44
N SER A 187 -13.88 11.56 -8.68
CA SER A 187 -14.67 12.76 -8.42
C SER A 187 -15.75 12.45 -7.41
N ILE A 188 -15.93 13.27 -6.38
CA ILE A 188 -16.84 13.02 -5.23
C ILE A 188 -17.54 14.31 -4.80
N THR A 189 -18.80 14.26 -4.33
CA THR A 189 -19.51 15.47 -3.89
C THR A 189 -19.08 15.91 -2.48
N ALA A 190 -19.33 17.18 -2.14
CA ALA A 190 -19.11 17.72 -0.79
C ALA A 190 -19.82 16.88 0.27
N GLU A 191 -21.12 16.65 0.09
CA GLU A 191 -21.94 15.79 0.94
C GLU A 191 -21.29 14.43 1.21
N THR A 192 -20.86 13.75 0.15
CA THR A 192 -20.29 12.40 0.28
C THR A 192 -18.95 12.42 1.02
N ILE A 193 -18.12 13.45 0.82
CA ILE A 193 -16.89 13.62 1.61
C ILE A 193 -17.21 13.69 3.10
N LEU A 194 -18.18 14.54 3.49
CA LEU A 194 -18.52 14.77 4.89
C LEU A 194 -19.12 13.52 5.55
N VAL A 195 -20.03 12.82 4.86
CA VAL A 195 -20.64 11.58 5.36
C VAL A 195 -19.59 10.49 5.57
N LEU A 196 -18.67 10.31 4.62
CA LEU A 196 -17.61 9.30 4.73
C LEU A 196 -16.60 9.65 5.84
N LEU A 197 -16.28 10.93 6.04
CA LEU A 197 -15.42 11.37 7.14
C LEU A 197 -16.05 11.09 8.51
N ASP A 198 -17.33 11.39 8.67
CA ASP A 198 -18.05 11.10 9.91
C ASP A 198 -18.10 9.58 10.18
N ALA A 199 -18.36 8.77 9.15
CA ALA A 199 -18.29 7.30 9.26
C ALA A 199 -16.90 6.81 9.73
N LEU A 200 -15.82 7.34 9.15
CA LEU A 200 -14.45 7.00 9.56
C LEU A 200 -14.12 7.43 10.99
N ARG A 201 -14.63 8.56 11.47
CA ARG A 201 -14.43 9.06 12.83
C ARG A 201 -15.19 8.23 13.86
N ARG A 202 -16.37 7.73 13.51
CA ARG A 202 -17.17 6.86 14.39
C ARG A 202 -16.56 5.47 14.56
N GLU A 203 -15.88 4.95 13.54
CA GLU A 203 -15.15 3.68 13.64
C GLU A 203 -14.01 3.74 14.66
N ASP A 204 -13.32 4.89 14.79
CA ASP A 204 -12.22 5.07 15.77
C ASP A 204 -12.67 5.09 17.23
N LEU A 205 -13.96 5.37 17.47
CA LEU A 205 -14.55 5.43 18.82
C LEU A 205 -15.03 4.05 19.32
N ARG A 206 -14.92 3.00 18.49
CA ARG A 206 -15.34 1.63 18.80
C ARG A 206 -14.13 0.73 19.08
#